data_AF-A0A7G9A787-F1
#
_entry.id   AF-A0A7G9A787-F1
#
_cell.length_a   1.000
_cell.length_b   1.000
_cell.length_c   1.000
_cell.angle_alpha   90.00
_cell.angle_beta   90.00
_cell.angle_gamma   90.00
#
_symmetry.space_group_name_H-M   'P 1'
#
loop_
_entity.id
_entity.type
_entity.pdbx_description
1 polymer ?
#
loop_
_entity_poly.entity_id
_entity_poly.type
_entity_poly.pdbx_seq_one_letter_code
_entity_poly.pdbx_strand_id
1 'polypeptide(L)'
;MRFASSQSQDSAFIKRFLILPMFRPDEKDMYNAAEAHFPELSPSCLRVFAKVAFELNNLKDDELVMDIRELISWIATSKVLDEEISVGFTIAFTSKLSSEARSRADILLEQLFPEEMFLSISQLK
;
A
#
# COMPACT_ATOMS: atom_id res chain seq x y z
N MET A 1 17.92 -21.87 -34.27
CA MET A 1 17.35 -20.55 -33.93
C MET A 1 17.43 -20.36 -32.43
N ARG A 2 18.11 -19.32 -31.93
CA ARG A 2 18.03 -18.91 -30.52
C ARG A 2 17.01 -17.79 -30.43
N PHE A 3 15.86 -18.07 -29.83
CA PHE A 3 14.92 -17.02 -29.42
C PHE A 3 15.53 -16.33 -28.20
N ALA A 4 16.17 -15.18 -28.41
CA ALA A 4 16.55 -14.29 -27.32
C ALA A 4 15.30 -13.50 -26.91
N SER A 5 14.58 -14.04 -25.92
CA SER A 5 13.52 -13.33 -25.22
C SER A 5 14.09 -12.78 -23.91
N SER A 6 14.73 -11.61 -23.97
CA SER A 6 14.72 -10.66 -22.87
C SER A 6 15.08 -9.28 -23.43
N GLN A 7 14.23 -8.29 -23.19
CA GLN A 7 14.57 -6.88 -23.37
C GLN A 7 15.57 -6.47 -22.27
N SER A 8 16.77 -7.05 -22.23
CA SER A 8 17.86 -6.38 -21.54
C SER A 8 18.23 -5.17 -22.39
N GLN A 9 17.84 -3.97 -21.95
CA GLN A 9 18.34 -2.76 -22.57
C GLN A 9 19.87 -2.80 -22.51
N ASP A 10 20.52 -2.58 -23.66
CA ASP A 10 21.97 -2.64 -23.80
C ASP A 10 22.64 -1.80 -22.71
N SER A 11 23.62 -2.37 -22.00
CA SER A 11 24.39 -1.67 -20.98
C SER A 11 25.00 -0.36 -21.48
N ALA A 12 25.32 -0.25 -22.78
CA ALA A 12 25.80 0.98 -23.41
C ALA A 12 24.72 2.05 -23.54
N PHE A 13 23.45 1.67 -23.62
CA PHE A 13 22.29 2.55 -23.62
C PHE A 13 21.99 3.06 -22.21
N ILE A 14 21.96 2.17 -21.20
CA ILE A 14 21.69 2.53 -19.79
C ILE A 14 22.72 3.54 -19.26
N LYS A 15 24.00 3.43 -19.65
CA LYS A 15 25.07 4.37 -19.27
C LYS A 15 24.86 5.82 -19.72
N ARG A 16 23.90 6.09 -20.61
CA ARG A 16 23.57 7.44 -21.09
C ARG A 16 22.53 8.14 -20.22
N PHE A 17 21.92 7.42 -19.27
CA PHE A 17 20.89 7.95 -18.39
C PHE A 17 21.46 8.19 -16.99
N LEU A 18 20.99 9.26 -16.35
CA LEU A 18 21.13 9.43 -14.92
C LEU A 18 20.19 8.46 -14.22
N ILE A 19 20.75 7.45 -13.54
CA ILE A 19 19.98 6.51 -12.72
C ILE A 19 19.82 7.15 -11.34
N LEU A 20 18.60 7.56 -11.01
CA LEU A 20 18.26 8.02 -9.66
C LEU A 20 17.75 6.82 -8.85
N PRO A 21 18.44 6.41 -7.77
CA PRO A 21 17.93 5.36 -6.90
C PRO A 21 16.66 5.86 -6.20
N MET A 22 15.56 5.14 -6.39
CA MET A 22 14.31 5.40 -5.67
C MET A 22 14.32 4.56 -4.39
N PHE A 23 14.28 5.24 -3.25
CA PHE A 23 14.15 4.57 -1.97
C PHE A 23 12.70 4.14 -1.74
N ARG A 24 12.53 3.01 -1.05
CA ARG A 24 11.21 2.59 -0.60
C ARG A 24 10.70 3.63 0.42
N PRO A 25 9.47 4.16 0.27
CA PRO A 25 8.93 5.12 1.21
C PRO A 25 8.87 4.52 2.62
N ASP A 26 9.24 5.32 3.63
CA ASP A 26 9.07 4.92 5.02
C ASP A 26 7.64 5.23 5.52
N GLU A 27 7.33 4.88 6.76
CA GLU A 27 6.01 5.15 7.36
C GLU A 27 5.65 6.64 7.34
N LYS A 28 6.64 7.53 7.49
CA LYS A 28 6.44 8.97 7.50
C LYS A 28 6.14 9.49 6.09
N ASP A 29 6.81 8.97 5.07
CA ASP A 29 6.53 9.30 3.67
C ASP A 29 5.11 8.88 3.29
N MET A 30 4.69 7.69 3.71
CA MET A 30 3.32 7.19 3.51
C MET A 30 2.29 8.07 4.21
N TYR A 31 2.54 8.44 5.46
CA TYR A 31 1.68 9.36 6.22
C TYR A 31 1.58 10.73 5.55
N ASN A 32 2.71 11.34 5.16
CA ASN A 32 2.73 12.66 4.54
C ASN A 32 1.96 12.65 3.21
N ALA A 33 2.07 11.57 2.43
CA ALA A 33 1.30 11.41 1.21
C ALA A 33 -0.20 11.32 1.52
N ALA A 34 -0.60 10.54 2.52
CA ALA A 34 -1.99 10.42 2.92
C ALA A 34 -2.57 11.77 3.43
N GLU A 35 -1.82 12.49 4.27
CA GLU A 35 -2.19 13.81 4.81
C GLU A 35 -2.35 14.87 3.71
N ALA A 36 -1.45 14.87 2.71
CA ALA A 36 -1.54 15.79 1.58
C ALA A 36 -2.79 15.54 0.72
N HIS A 37 -3.26 14.29 0.62
CA HIS A 37 -4.43 13.90 -0.18
C HIS A 37 -5.75 14.00 0.58
N PHE A 38 -5.74 13.80 1.90
CA PHE A 38 -6.94 13.76 2.75
C PHE A 38 -6.77 14.63 4.02
N PRO A 39 -6.57 15.95 3.89
CA PRO A 39 -6.30 16.84 5.02
C PRO A 39 -7.48 16.97 6.00
N GLU A 40 -8.68 16.52 5.61
CA GLU A 40 -9.87 16.50 6.45
C GLU A 40 -9.93 15.33 7.43
N LEU A 41 -9.14 14.27 7.21
CA LEU A 41 -9.09 13.10 8.09
C LEU A 41 -8.19 13.38 9.29
N SER A 42 -8.47 12.74 10.42
CA SER A 42 -7.67 12.93 11.61
C SER A 42 -6.28 12.29 11.46
N PRO A 43 -5.24 12.87 12.12
CA PRO A 43 -3.91 12.27 12.11
C PRO A 43 -3.86 10.83 12.64
N SER A 44 -4.71 10.48 13.61
CA SER A 44 -4.86 9.12 14.14
C SER A 44 -5.34 8.17 13.05
N CYS A 45 -6.40 8.55 12.33
CA CYS A 45 -6.95 7.80 11.21
C CYS A 45 -5.88 7.55 10.13
N LEU A 46 -5.21 8.60 9.65
CA LEU A 46 -4.19 8.49 8.60
C LEU A 46 -3.00 7.62 8.99
N ARG A 47 -2.61 7.62 10.27
CA ARG A 47 -1.54 6.76 10.79
C ARG A 47 -1.87 5.28 10.70
N VAL A 48 -3.15 4.90 10.87
CA VAL A 48 -3.58 3.50 10.72
C VAL A 48 -3.22 3.00 9.32
N PHE A 49 -3.66 3.73 8.29
CA PHE A 49 -3.41 3.38 6.90
C PHE A 49 -1.91 3.36 6.56
N ALA A 50 -1.17 4.40 6.97
CA ALA A 50 0.27 4.49 6.72
C ALA A 50 1.04 3.36 7.41
N LYS A 51 0.65 2.99 8.64
CA LYS A 51 1.29 1.91 9.40
C LYS A 51 1.10 0.56 8.73
N VAL A 52 -0.12 0.24 8.30
CA VAL A 52 -0.41 -1.02 7.59
C VAL A 52 0.40 -1.10 6.29
N ALA A 53 0.41 -0.03 5.49
CA ALA A 53 1.19 0.00 4.24
C ALA A 53 2.70 -0.22 4.50
N PHE A 54 3.24 0.42 5.53
CA PHE A 54 4.64 0.26 5.92
C PHE A 54 4.96 -1.17 6.37
N GLU A 55 4.13 -1.77 7.23
CA GLU A 55 4.38 -3.12 7.73
C GLU A 55 4.21 -4.19 6.64
N LEU A 56 3.24 -4.03 5.73
CA LEU A 56 3.11 -4.87 4.54
C LEU A 56 4.41 -4.86 3.72
N ASN A 57 4.95 -3.66 3.48
CA ASN A 57 6.19 -3.47 2.75
C ASN A 57 7.42 -4.05 3.46
N ASN A 58 7.37 -4.23 4.79
CA ASN A 58 8.44 -4.83 5.58
C ASN A 58 8.42 -6.37 5.59
N LEU A 59 7.33 -7.00 5.13
CA LEU A 59 7.26 -8.46 5.01
C LEU A 59 8.20 -9.04 3.93
N LYS A 60 8.83 -8.17 3.12
CA LYS A 60 9.76 -8.53 2.02
C LYS A 60 9.17 -9.56 1.05
N ASP A 61 7.88 -9.43 0.82
CA ASP A 61 7.11 -10.21 -0.13
C ASP A 61 6.72 -9.30 -1.28
N ASP A 62 7.12 -9.67 -2.50
CA ASP A 62 6.93 -8.85 -3.70
C ASP A 62 5.44 -8.71 -4.07
N GLU A 63 4.58 -9.63 -3.63
CA GLU A 63 3.13 -9.52 -3.83
C GLU A 63 2.47 -8.57 -2.82
N LEU A 64 3.08 -8.37 -1.64
CA LEU A 64 2.51 -7.57 -0.54
C LEU A 64 2.96 -6.11 -0.54
N VAL A 65 3.61 -5.67 -1.62
CA VAL A 65 4.06 -4.28 -1.70
C VAL A 65 2.84 -3.37 -1.91
N MET A 66 2.60 -2.47 -0.95
CA MET A 66 1.61 -1.40 -1.05
C MET A 66 2.34 -0.08 -1.36
N ASP A 67 2.18 0.42 -2.58
CA ASP A 67 2.69 1.73 -2.97
C ASP A 67 1.77 2.89 -2.50
N ILE A 68 2.26 4.13 -2.63
CA ILE A 68 1.50 5.34 -2.22
C ILE A 68 0.15 5.44 -2.94
N ARG A 69 0.05 5.00 -4.20
CA ARG A 69 -1.20 5.07 -4.97
C ARG A 69 -2.21 4.06 -4.44
N GLU A 70 -1.75 2.87 -4.08
CA GLU A 70 -2.59 1.84 -3.46
C GLU A 70 -3.06 2.25 -2.07
N LEU A 71 -2.20 2.88 -1.27
CA LEU A 71 -2.57 3.52 -0.01
C LEU A 71 -3.67 4.57 -0.20
N ILE A 72 -3.48 5.51 -1.15
CA ILE A 72 -4.48 6.54 -1.46
C ILE A 72 -5.78 5.91 -1.95
N SER A 73 -5.69 4.88 -2.80
CA SER A 73 -6.86 4.16 -3.32
C SER A 73 -7.63 3.48 -2.19
N TRP A 74 -6.94 2.90 -1.21
CA TRP A 74 -7.57 2.29 -0.04
C TRP A 74 -8.31 3.34 0.79
N ILE A 75 -7.64 4.44 1.16
CA ILE A 75 -8.28 5.52 1.93
C ILE A 75 -9.50 6.09 1.19
N ALA A 76 -9.37 6.37 -0.11
CA ALA A 76 -10.46 6.85 -0.93
C ALA A 76 -11.63 5.86 -1.00
N THR A 77 -11.34 4.57 -1.13
CA THR A 77 -12.36 3.50 -1.17
C THR A 77 -13.08 3.42 0.17
N SER A 78 -12.34 3.40 1.29
CA SER A 78 -12.92 3.40 2.64
C SER A 78 -13.79 4.64 2.89
N LYS A 79 -13.40 5.81 2.36
CA LYS A 79 -14.19 7.05 2.44
C LYS A 79 -15.48 7.02 1.62
N VAL A 80 -15.45 6.43 0.43
CA VAL A 80 -16.62 6.32 -0.44
C VAL A 80 -17.64 5.33 0.11
N LEU A 81 -17.17 4.20 0.65
CA LEU A 81 -18.04 3.16 1.20
C LEU A 81 -18.58 3.54 2.57
N ASP A 82 -17.77 4.16 3.42
CA ASP A 82 -18.06 4.41 4.85
C ASP A 82 -18.54 3.14 5.60
N GLU A 83 -18.03 1.99 5.14
CA GLU A 83 -18.13 0.68 5.80
C GLU A 83 -16.84 0.41 6.58
N GLU A 84 -16.71 -0.80 7.12
CA GLU A 84 -15.50 -1.29 7.78
C GLU A 84 -14.26 -1.05 6.90
N ILE A 85 -13.19 -0.53 7.50
CA ILE A 85 -11.94 -0.23 6.78
C ILE A 85 -11.34 -1.48 6.13
N SER A 86 -11.56 -2.66 6.73
CA SER A 86 -11.21 -3.98 6.19
C SER A 86 -11.84 -4.26 4.82
N VAL A 87 -13.07 -3.78 4.57
CA VAL A 87 -13.77 -3.93 3.29
C VAL A 87 -13.07 -3.08 2.23
N GLY A 88 -12.75 -1.83 2.56
CA GLY A 88 -11.97 -0.95 1.69
C GLY A 88 -10.59 -1.53 1.37
N PHE A 89 -9.94 -2.15 2.35
CA PHE A 89 -8.64 -2.80 2.18
C PHE A 89 -8.73 -3.98 1.22
N THR A 90 -9.79 -4.79 1.37
CA THR A 90 -10.05 -5.92 0.49
C THR A 90 -10.26 -5.47 -0.96
N ILE A 91 -11.08 -4.45 -1.17
CA ILE A 91 -11.41 -3.96 -2.51
C ILE A 91 -10.19 -3.33 -3.18
N ALA A 92 -9.52 -2.40 -2.49
CA ALA A 92 -8.45 -1.61 -3.07
C ALA A 92 -7.11 -2.35 -3.19
N PHE A 93 -6.88 -3.36 -2.34
CA PHE A 93 -5.59 -4.03 -2.23
C PHE A 93 -5.65 -5.54 -2.36
N THR A 94 -6.33 -6.26 -1.46
CA THR A 94 -6.15 -7.72 -1.41
C THR A 94 -6.88 -8.50 -2.50
N SER A 95 -7.86 -7.90 -3.18
CA SER A 95 -8.63 -8.51 -4.27
C SER A 95 -7.80 -8.99 -5.47
N LYS A 96 -6.64 -8.38 -5.70
CA LYS A 96 -5.71 -8.71 -6.80
C LYS A 96 -4.56 -9.65 -6.38
N LEU A 97 -4.47 -10.01 -5.10
CA LEU A 97 -3.39 -10.82 -4.56
C LEU A 97 -3.67 -12.31 -4.72
N SER A 98 -2.62 -13.14 -4.64
CA SER A 98 -2.79 -14.57 -4.49
C SER A 98 -3.50 -14.92 -3.18
N SER A 99 -4.10 -16.11 -3.09
CA SER A 99 -4.77 -16.57 -1.87
C SER A 99 -3.84 -16.57 -0.64
N GLU A 100 -2.56 -16.89 -0.83
CA GLU A 100 -1.58 -16.95 0.25
C GLU A 100 -1.16 -15.54 0.70
N ALA A 101 -0.87 -14.66 -0.25
CA ALA A 101 -0.56 -13.26 0.04
C ALA A 101 -1.74 -12.55 0.72
N ARG A 102 -2.96 -12.73 0.21
CA ARG A 102 -4.18 -12.20 0.82
C ARG A 102 -4.33 -12.63 2.28
N SER A 103 -4.19 -13.92 2.57
CA SER A 103 -4.26 -14.44 3.94
C SER A 103 -3.24 -13.75 4.87
N ARG A 104 -2.01 -13.56 4.40
CA ARG A 104 -0.97 -12.87 5.18
C ARG A 104 -1.28 -11.40 5.40
N ALA A 105 -1.82 -10.72 4.39
CA ALA A 105 -2.23 -9.32 4.48
C ALA A 105 -3.37 -9.14 5.49
N ASP A 106 -4.39 -10.00 5.44
CA ASP A 106 -5.54 -9.98 6.34
C ASP A 106 -5.10 -10.27 7.79
N ILE A 107 -4.22 -11.26 8.02
CA ILE A 107 -3.64 -11.54 9.35
C ILE A 107 -2.86 -10.35 9.89
N LEU A 108 -2.05 -9.69 9.06
CA LEU A 108 -1.29 -8.51 9.50
C LEU A 108 -2.23 -7.37 9.91
N LEU A 109 -3.29 -7.16 9.12
CA LEU A 109 -4.28 -6.13 9.37
C LEU A 109 -4.95 -6.33 10.75
N GLU A 110 -5.39 -7.55 11.04
CA GLU A 110 -5.99 -7.92 12.33
C GLU A 110 -4.99 -7.80 13.50
N GLN A 111 -3.71 -8.12 13.28
CA GLN A 111 -2.68 -8.02 14.32
C GLN A 111 -2.34 -6.58 14.69
N LEU A 112 -2.32 -5.67 13.72
CA LEU A 112 -1.96 -4.27 13.95
C LEU A 112 -3.12 -3.49 14.57
N PHE A 113 -4.36 -3.75 14.13
CA PHE A 113 -5.54 -2.94 14.43
C PHE A 113 -6.79 -3.82 14.62
N PRO A 114 -6.85 -4.64 15.68
CA PRO A 114 -7.91 -5.64 15.86
C PRO A 114 -9.30 -5.04 16.07
N GLU A 115 -9.41 -3.77 16.49
CA GLU A 115 -10.70 -3.11 16.72
C GLU A 115 -11.01 -2.09 15.61
N GLU A 116 -10.01 -1.31 15.20
CA GLU A 116 -10.17 -0.21 14.25
C GLU A 116 -10.52 -0.67 12.83
N MET A 117 -10.20 -1.92 12.46
CA MET A 117 -10.48 -2.46 11.13
C MET A 117 -11.96 -2.75 10.90
N PHE A 118 -12.72 -2.90 11.98
CA PHE A 118 -14.16 -3.09 11.98
C PHE A 118 -14.93 -1.77 12.18
N LEU A 119 -14.20 -0.65 12.23
CA LEU A 119 -14.79 0.68 12.26
C LEU A 119 -14.86 1.25 10.84
N SER A 120 -15.84 2.12 10.62
CA SER A 120 -15.83 2.96 9.44
C SER A 120 -14.84 4.11 9.58
N ILE A 121 -14.39 4.65 8.45
CA ILE A 121 -13.46 5.77 8.46
C ILE A 121 -14.03 7.01 9.17
N SER A 122 -15.36 7.21 9.15
CA SER A 122 -16.03 8.30 9.88
C SER A 122 -16.03 8.11 11.41
N GLN A 123 -15.80 6.87 11.88
CA GLN A 123 -15.72 6.53 13.29
C GLN A 123 -14.31 6.67 13.85
N LEU A 124 -13.28 6.65 12.98
CA LEU A 124 -11.90 6.95 13.35
C LEU A 124 -11.72 8.46 13.55
N LYS A 125 -11.82 8.90 14.81
CA LYS A 125 -11.57 10.30 15.22
C LYS A 125 -10.11 10.54 15.60
#